data_AF-A0A556M9F8-F1
#
_entry.id   AF-A0A556M9F8-F1
#
_cell.length_a   1.000
_cell.length_b   1.000
_cell.length_c   1.000
_cell.angle_alpha   90.00
_cell.angle_beta   90.00
_cell.angle_gamma   90.00
#
_symmetry.space_group_name_H-M   'P 1'
#
loop_
_entity.id
_entity.type
_entity.pdbx_description
1 polymer ?
#
loop_
_entity_poly.entity_id
_entity_poly.type
_entity_poly.pdbx_seq_one_letter_code
_entity_poly.pdbx_strand_id
1 'polypeptide(L)'
;MKKAMTLTGIILLVYDFAYAQPNVENKDSHSYIALISAILPYLCFLLVIFFIIKQSRFETKQNARHERLKRSVADTENEIRTLNRRQHSATGTDNEFAIAKLGDQLAEIKIALQLLQADPIKAPLEPSLPVVEEITGLREPTPPEPQEVQTPEEIFYLSTPNADGSFNVSSAQMNYKPGASIYRFKKTAPNLAMFKIDEREDAVKLALQYSDKNIDPVCEPVNAYSRNAKKVKTPTGGDGQATLLDDKWVVTQKAKVFYE
;
A
#
# COMPACT_ATOMS: atom_id res chain seq x y z
N MET A 1 -26.52 8.86 0.63
CA MET A 1 -27.52 9.94 0.80
C MET A 1 -28.26 9.74 2.12
N LYS A 2 -27.86 10.42 3.20
CA LYS A 2 -28.61 10.43 4.47
C LYS A 2 -29.65 11.53 4.36
N LYS A 3 -30.95 11.19 4.37
CA LYS A 3 -32.05 12.17 4.35
C LYS A 3 -31.90 13.05 5.58
N ALA A 4 -31.57 14.33 5.36
CA ALA A 4 -31.63 15.34 6.40
C ALA A 4 -33.09 15.46 6.85
N MET A 5 -33.37 15.00 8.06
CA MET A 5 -34.67 15.20 8.69
C MET A 5 -34.82 16.71 8.89
N THR A 6 -35.68 17.34 8.09
CA THR A 6 -35.84 18.79 8.09
C THR A 6 -36.40 19.24 9.44
N LEU A 7 -35.91 20.37 9.95
CA LEU A 7 -36.28 20.96 11.24
C LEU A 7 -37.81 21.04 11.43
N THR A 8 -38.55 21.25 10.34
CA THR A 8 -40.02 21.23 10.28
C THR A 8 -40.66 19.92 10.76
N GLY A 9 -40.04 18.76 10.48
CA GLY A 9 -40.55 17.46 10.91
C GLY A 9 -40.41 17.22 12.42
N ILE A 10 -39.37 17.78 13.04
CA ILE A 10 -39.16 17.70 14.49
C ILE A 10 -40.15 18.61 15.22
N ILE A 11 -40.44 19.79 14.68
CA ILE A 11 -41.40 20.74 15.28
C ILE A 11 -42.82 20.14 15.32
N LEU A 12 -43.25 19.44 14.27
CA LEU A 12 -44.58 18.82 14.21
C LEU A 12 -44.74 17.68 15.24
N LEU A 13 -43.71 16.85 15.45
CA LEU A 13 -43.77 15.77 16.44
C LEU A 13 -43.84 16.26 17.89
N VAL A 14 -43.22 17.41 18.20
CA VAL A 14 -43.31 18.01 19.55
C VAL A 14 -44.70 18.62 19.77
N TYR A 15 -45.34 19.14 18.72
CA TYR A 15 -46.67 19.75 18.81
C TYR A 15 -47.77 18.70 19.09
N ASP A 16 -47.71 17.54 18.42
CA ASP A 16 -48.68 16.45 18.63
C ASP A 16 -48.55 15.80 20.02
N PHE A 17 -47.34 15.72 20.57
CA PHE A 17 -47.13 15.16 21.91
C PHE A 17 -47.65 16.07 23.03
N ALA A 18 -47.68 17.39 22.81
CA ALA A 18 -48.16 18.37 23.79
C ALA A 18 -49.69 18.41 23.93
N TYR A 19 -50.45 17.92 22.94
CA TYR A 19 -51.92 17.99 22.92
C TYR A 19 -52.65 16.72 23.35
N ALA A 20 -51.94 15.62 23.64
CA ALA A 20 -52.56 14.43 24.20
C ALA A 20 -52.91 14.65 25.68
N GLN A 21 -54.13 15.13 25.95
CA GLN A 21 -54.65 15.42 27.28
C GLN A 21 -54.90 14.14 28.11
N PRO A 22 -54.27 13.95 29.28
CA PRO A 22 -54.68 12.92 30.23
C PRO A 22 -55.86 13.42 31.09
N ASN A 23 -56.96 12.69 31.04
CA ASN A 23 -58.16 12.93 31.84
C ASN A 23 -57.94 12.40 33.27
N VAL A 24 -57.26 13.17 34.13
CA VAL A 24 -57.03 12.81 35.53
C VAL A 24 -57.36 14.00 36.43
N GLU A 25 -58.46 13.87 37.16
CA GLU A 25 -59.05 14.87 38.05
C GLU A 25 -58.30 14.88 39.40
N ASN A 26 -57.17 15.60 39.47
CA ASN A 26 -56.46 15.83 40.74
C ASN A 26 -56.09 17.30 40.88
N LYS A 27 -56.83 18.04 41.73
CA LYS A 27 -56.79 19.51 41.84
C LYS A 27 -55.42 20.10 42.15
N ASP A 28 -54.57 19.38 42.88
CA ASP A 28 -53.24 19.87 43.28
C ASP A 28 -52.17 19.66 42.20
N SER A 29 -52.43 18.79 41.23
CA SER A 29 -51.50 18.49 40.13
C SER A 29 -51.52 19.53 39.00
N HIS A 30 -52.59 20.31 38.88
CA HIS A 30 -52.76 21.28 37.78
C HIS A 30 -51.79 22.47 37.87
N SER A 31 -51.35 22.85 39.07
CA SER A 31 -50.42 23.99 39.25
C SER A 31 -49.03 23.70 38.68
N TYR A 32 -48.50 22.49 38.91
CA TYR A 32 -47.18 22.08 38.41
C TYR A 32 -47.18 21.87 36.89
N ILE A 33 -48.26 21.32 36.33
CA ILE A 33 -48.38 21.09 34.88
C ILE A 33 -48.34 22.41 34.11
N ALA A 34 -49.01 23.45 34.62
CA ALA A 34 -49.00 24.78 34.00
C ALA A 34 -47.58 25.38 33.99
N LEU A 35 -46.84 25.31 35.11
CA LEU A 35 -45.46 25.80 35.17
C LEU A 35 -44.51 25.04 34.24
N ILE A 36 -44.62 23.71 34.18
CA ILE A 36 -43.79 22.89 33.28
C ILE A 36 -44.09 23.23 31.82
N SER A 37 -45.37 23.36 31.45
CA SER A 37 -45.76 23.74 30.08
C SER A 37 -45.24 25.12 29.66
N ALA A 38 -45.09 26.06 30.61
CA ALA A 38 -44.57 27.38 30.34
C ALA A 38 -43.04 27.39 30.17
N ILE A 39 -42.31 26.56 30.92
CA ILE A 39 -40.83 26.54 30.92
C ILE A 39 -40.26 25.68 29.79
N LEU A 40 -40.91 24.57 29.46
CA LEU A 40 -40.45 23.61 28.45
C LEU A 40 -40.12 24.24 27.07
N PRO A 41 -40.94 25.13 26.47
CA PRO A 41 -40.61 25.72 25.17
C PRO A 41 -39.35 26.61 25.22
N TYR A 42 -39.12 27.32 26.32
CA TYR A 42 -37.90 28.11 26.50
C TYR A 42 -36.66 27.23 26.58
N LEU A 43 -36.74 26.09 27.29
CA LEU A 43 -35.65 25.12 27.36
C LEU A 43 -35.35 24.51 25.98
N CYS A 44 -36.39 24.13 25.23
CA CYS A 44 -36.23 23.65 23.85
C CYS A 44 -35.58 24.71 22.95
N PHE A 45 -35.99 25.97 23.06
CA PHE A 45 -35.42 27.08 22.29
C PHE A 45 -33.93 27.29 22.61
N LEU A 46 -33.54 27.24 23.88
CA LEU A 46 -32.13 27.33 24.29
C LEU A 46 -31.29 26.17 23.74
N LEU A 47 -31.83 24.95 23.71
CA LEU A 47 -31.14 23.80 23.12
C LEU A 47 -30.93 23.95 21.61
N VAL A 48 -31.91 24.49 20.89
CA VAL A 48 -31.79 24.78 19.44
C VAL A 48 -30.71 25.84 19.20
N ILE A 49 -30.71 26.94 19.96
CA ILE A 49 -29.66 27.98 19.87
C ILE A 49 -28.28 27.37 20.16
N PHE A 50 -28.16 26.58 21.23
CA PHE A 50 -26.92 25.91 21.58
C PHE A 50 -26.43 25.02 20.44
N PHE A 51 -27.33 24.29 19.77
CA PHE A 51 -26.99 23.45 18.63
C PHE A 51 -26.51 24.27 17.42
N ILE A 52 -27.18 25.39 17.10
CA ILE A 52 -26.78 26.30 16.03
C ILE A 52 -25.38 26.87 16.28
N ILE A 53 -25.10 27.31 17.52
CA ILE A 53 -23.77 27.83 17.91
C ILE A 53 -22.70 26.73 17.82
N LYS A 54 -23.03 25.50 18.23
CA LYS A 54 -22.08 24.38 18.17
C LYS A 54 -21.79 23.97 16.72
N GLN A 55 -22.81 23.98 15.87
CA GLN A 55 -22.68 23.65 14.44
C GLN A 55 -21.82 24.68 13.71
N SER A 56 -22.03 25.98 13.94
CA SER A 56 -21.22 27.03 13.28
C SER A 56 -19.74 26.96 13.67
N ARG A 57 -19.44 26.64 14.94
CA ARG A 57 -18.05 26.42 15.40
C ARG A 57 -17.38 25.20 14.76
N PHE A 58 -18.16 24.19 14.37
CA PHE A 58 -17.62 23.00 13.72
C PHE A 58 -17.19 23.30 12.27
N GLU A 59 -18.00 24.08 11.54
CA GLU A 59 -17.70 24.48 10.16
C GLU A 59 -16.42 25.32 10.08
N THR A 60 -16.20 26.25 11.02
CA THR A 60 -14.95 27.05 11.05
C THR A 60 -13.70 26.17 11.20
N LYS A 61 -13.77 25.09 12.00
CA LYS A 61 -12.64 24.17 12.19
C LYS A 61 -12.36 23.34 10.94
N GLN A 62 -13.39 22.94 10.20
CA GLN A 62 -13.20 22.23 8.94
C GLN A 62 -12.59 23.13 7.87
N ASN A 63 -13.06 24.37 7.73
CA ASN A 63 -12.51 25.33 6.78
C ASN A 63 -11.02 25.63 7.06
N ALA A 64 -10.64 25.78 8.34
CA ALA A 64 -9.25 25.99 8.71
C ALA A 64 -8.35 24.79 8.36
N ARG A 65 -8.84 23.55 8.46
CA ARG A 65 -8.10 22.35 8.03
C ARG A 65 -7.96 22.28 6.52
N HIS A 66 -9.02 22.60 5.79
CA HIS A 66 -9.01 22.61 4.33
C HIS A 66 -8.05 23.67 3.76
N GLU A 67 -8.01 24.86 4.36
CA GLU A 67 -7.04 25.91 4.01
C GLU A 67 -5.59 25.49 4.29
N ARG A 68 -5.32 24.83 5.42
CA ARG A 68 -3.98 24.30 5.70
C ARG A 68 -3.55 23.24 4.68
N LEU A 69 -4.46 22.36 4.29
CA LEU A 69 -4.19 21.33 3.28
C LEU A 69 -3.94 21.96 1.90
N LYS A 70 -4.73 22.96 1.51
CA LYS A 70 -4.52 23.71 0.25
C LYS A 70 -3.13 24.37 0.19
N ARG A 71 -2.70 25.00 1.29
CA ARG A 71 -1.34 25.59 1.37
C ARG A 71 -0.25 24.53 1.26
N SER A 72 -0.39 23.42 1.98
CA SER A 72 0.56 22.31 1.90
C SER A 72 0.66 21.73 0.49
N VAL A 73 -0.46 21.61 -0.24
CA VAL A 73 -0.47 21.14 -1.62
C VAL A 73 0.26 22.14 -2.53
N ALA A 74 -0.03 23.43 -2.40
CA ALA A 74 0.66 24.48 -3.17
C ALA A 74 2.17 24.51 -2.91
N ASP A 75 2.60 24.33 -1.66
CA ASP A 75 4.02 24.25 -1.31
C ASP A 75 4.68 23.02 -1.95
N THR A 76 4.05 21.84 -1.89
CA THR A 76 4.57 20.63 -2.56
C THR A 76 4.61 20.76 -4.08
N GLU A 77 3.62 21.40 -4.70
CA GLU A 77 3.62 21.66 -6.15
C GLU A 77 4.77 22.59 -6.56
N ASN A 78 5.05 23.62 -5.76
CA ASN A 78 6.18 24.51 -5.97
C ASN A 78 7.51 23.76 -5.83
N GLU A 79 7.64 22.89 -4.83
CA GLU A 79 8.83 22.05 -4.67
C GLU A 79 9.05 21.14 -5.88
N ILE A 80 8.00 20.45 -6.36
CA ILE A 80 8.05 19.61 -7.58
C ILE A 80 8.50 20.44 -8.79
N ARG A 81 7.96 21.65 -8.98
CA ARG A 81 8.37 22.55 -10.07
C ARG A 81 9.85 22.92 -9.98
N THR A 82 10.35 23.20 -8.77
CA THR A 82 11.78 23.52 -8.59
C THR A 82 12.68 22.32 -8.87
N LEU A 83 12.31 21.12 -8.42
CA LEU A 83 13.04 19.88 -8.69
C LEU A 83 13.05 19.58 -10.19
N ASN A 84 11.91 19.70 -10.86
CA ASN A 84 11.82 19.45 -12.29
C ASN A 84 12.67 20.43 -13.10
N ARG A 85 12.71 21.71 -12.70
CA ARG A 85 13.59 22.72 -13.30
C ARG A 85 15.07 22.37 -13.10
N ARG A 86 15.46 21.94 -11.89
CA ARG A 86 16.83 21.50 -11.59
C ARG A 86 17.24 20.29 -12.43
N GLN A 87 16.34 19.33 -12.59
CA GLN A 87 16.58 18.15 -13.41
C GLN A 87 16.82 18.53 -14.87
N HIS A 88 15.95 19.35 -15.46
CA HIS A 88 16.12 19.80 -16.85
C HIS A 88 17.39 20.64 -17.06
N SER A 89 17.81 21.44 -16.07
CA SER A 89 19.07 22.19 -16.16
C SER A 89 20.33 21.32 -16.00
N ALA A 90 20.25 20.21 -15.24
CA ALA A 90 21.40 19.35 -14.98
C ALA A 90 21.59 18.26 -16.05
N THR A 91 20.53 17.80 -16.70
CA THR A 91 20.63 16.72 -17.71
C THR A 91 20.76 17.22 -19.15
N GLY A 92 20.52 18.51 -19.41
CA GLY A 92 20.53 19.06 -20.77
C GLY A 92 21.93 19.24 -21.35
N THR A 93 22.82 19.95 -20.65
CA THR A 93 24.10 20.37 -21.25
C THR A 93 25.16 19.28 -21.26
N ASP A 94 25.25 18.51 -20.18
CA ASP A 94 26.38 17.61 -19.98
C ASP A 94 26.19 16.30 -20.76
N ASN A 95 24.94 15.83 -20.85
CA ASN A 95 24.60 14.65 -21.65
C ASN A 95 24.61 14.97 -23.15
N GLU A 96 24.15 16.14 -23.58
CA GLU A 96 24.16 16.53 -24.99
C GLU A 96 25.59 16.68 -25.51
N PHE A 97 26.50 17.26 -24.71
CA PHE A 97 27.93 17.30 -25.03
C PHE A 97 28.57 15.90 -25.04
N ALA A 98 28.24 15.03 -24.07
CA ALA A 98 28.74 13.67 -24.03
C ALA A 98 28.24 12.82 -25.23
N ILE A 99 26.97 12.99 -25.63
CA ILE A 99 26.38 12.31 -26.79
C ILE A 99 27.04 12.79 -28.08
N ALA A 100 27.27 14.09 -28.25
CA ALA A 100 28.00 14.62 -29.40
C ALA A 100 29.42 14.05 -29.48
N LYS A 101 30.14 14.03 -28.35
CA LYS A 101 31.49 13.48 -28.27
C LYS A 101 31.55 11.98 -28.59
N LEU A 102 30.57 11.20 -28.11
CA LEU A 102 30.45 9.77 -28.44
C LEU A 102 30.14 9.56 -29.94
N GLY A 103 29.32 10.44 -30.54
CA GLY A 103 29.03 10.43 -31.97
C GLY A 103 30.28 10.63 -32.83
N ASP A 104 31.13 11.59 -32.47
CA ASP A 104 32.39 11.85 -33.18
C ASP A 104 33.35 10.65 -33.08
N GLN A 105 33.47 10.05 -31.89
CA GLN A 105 34.29 8.84 -31.70
C GLN A 105 33.78 7.65 -32.52
N LEU A 106 32.46 7.49 -32.63
CA LEU A 106 31.86 6.42 -33.42
C LEU A 106 32.15 6.60 -34.92
N ALA A 107 32.11 7.84 -35.41
CA ALA A 107 32.44 8.15 -36.80
C ALA A 107 33.91 7.84 -37.12
N GLU A 108 34.83 8.17 -36.21
CA GLU A 108 36.26 7.90 -36.35
C GLU A 108 36.55 6.38 -36.40
N ILE A 109 35.98 5.61 -35.47
CA ILE A 109 36.12 4.14 -35.45
C ILE A 109 35.56 3.51 -36.72
N LYS A 110 34.44 4.03 -37.24
CA LYS A 110 33.84 3.52 -38.47
C LYS A 110 34.75 3.73 -39.68
N ILE A 111 35.40 4.89 -39.79
CA ILE A 111 36.37 5.17 -40.85
C ILE A 111 37.58 4.23 -40.74
N ALA A 112 38.11 4.03 -39.52
CA ALA A 112 39.23 3.14 -39.28
C ALA A 112 38.92 1.68 -39.68
N LEU A 113 37.72 1.19 -39.37
CA LEU A 113 37.28 -0.15 -39.79
C LEU A 113 37.14 -0.27 -41.31
N GLN A 114 36.67 0.77 -41.97
CA GLN A 114 36.50 0.77 -43.43
C GLN A 114 37.85 0.75 -44.17
N LEU A 115 38.88 1.37 -43.58
CA LEU A 115 40.26 1.29 -44.07
C LEU A 115 40.87 -0.11 -43.88
N LEU A 116 40.56 -0.78 -42.76
CA LEU A 116 41.07 -2.13 -42.47
C LEU A 116 40.39 -3.24 -43.30
N GLN A 117 39.16 -3.03 -43.76
CA GLN A 117 38.45 -3.99 -44.61
C GLN A 117 38.82 -3.91 -46.10
N ALA A 118 39.73 -3.01 -46.48
CA ALA A 118 40.17 -2.84 -47.87
C ALA A 118 41.19 -3.89 -48.35
N ASP A 119 41.67 -4.80 -47.49
CA ASP A 119 42.53 -5.92 -47.89
C ASP A 119 41.73 -7.25 -47.98
N PRO A 120 41.40 -7.73 -49.20
CA PRO A 120 40.75 -9.01 -49.36
C PRO A 120 41.79 -10.13 -49.31
N ILE A 121 42.10 -10.63 -48.11
CA ILE A 121 42.83 -11.90 -47.98
C ILE A 121 41.86 -13.04 -48.31
N LYS A 122 42.09 -13.55 -49.52
CA LYS A 122 41.50 -14.73 -50.13
C LYS A 122 41.89 -15.99 -49.34
N ALA A 123 40.91 -16.89 -49.22
CA ALA A 123 41.07 -18.36 -49.21
C ALA A 123 41.20 -19.06 -47.81
N PRO A 124 40.98 -20.39 -47.72
CA PRO A 124 39.65 -21.01 -47.59
C PRO A 124 39.53 -22.20 -46.60
N LEU A 125 38.27 -22.51 -46.23
CA LEU A 125 37.61 -23.81 -45.93
C LEU A 125 38.34 -24.95 -45.15
N GLU A 126 37.74 -25.29 -43.99
CA GLU A 126 37.29 -26.65 -43.52
C GLU A 126 38.33 -27.79 -43.32
N PRO A 127 37.99 -28.99 -42.76
CA PRO A 127 36.92 -29.42 -41.83
C PRO A 127 37.32 -30.47 -40.73
N SER A 128 36.49 -30.56 -39.68
CA SER A 128 35.89 -31.79 -39.08
C SER A 128 36.65 -32.90 -38.28
N LEU A 129 35.90 -33.43 -37.30
CA LEU A 129 35.85 -34.80 -36.68
C LEU A 129 36.70 -35.09 -35.41
N PRO A 130 36.38 -36.15 -34.61
CA PRO A 130 35.06 -36.66 -34.19
C PRO A 130 34.96 -37.08 -32.68
N VAL A 131 33.71 -37.22 -32.22
CA VAL A 131 33.09 -38.31 -31.39
C VAL A 131 34.00 -39.26 -30.58
N VAL A 132 33.71 -39.41 -29.28
CA VAL A 132 33.89 -40.68 -28.53
C VAL A 132 32.73 -40.92 -27.55
N GLU A 133 32.17 -42.13 -27.70
CA GLU A 133 31.09 -42.84 -27.01
C GLU A 133 31.47 -43.30 -25.57
N GLU A 134 30.49 -43.33 -24.65
CA GLU A 134 29.89 -44.53 -24.02
C GLU A 134 30.77 -45.30 -23.02
N ILE A 135 30.41 -45.26 -21.73
CA ILE A 135 30.50 -46.45 -20.85
C ILE A 135 29.28 -46.52 -19.94
N THR A 136 28.49 -47.53 -20.27
CA THR A 136 27.33 -48.12 -19.61
C THR A 136 27.76 -48.83 -18.31
N GLY A 137 27.11 -48.50 -17.18
CA GLY A 137 27.31 -49.17 -15.89
C GLY A 137 25.98 -49.50 -15.24
N LEU A 138 25.40 -50.63 -15.62
CA LEU A 138 24.20 -51.23 -15.02
C LEU A 138 24.46 -51.60 -13.56
N ARG A 139 23.73 -50.98 -12.63
CA ARG A 139 23.60 -51.44 -11.25
C ARG A 139 22.13 -51.59 -10.90
N GLU A 140 21.84 -52.76 -10.34
CA GLU A 140 20.56 -53.34 -9.93
C GLU A 140 19.71 -52.41 -9.04
N PRO A 141 18.38 -52.30 -9.26
CA PRO A 141 17.53 -51.34 -8.57
C PRO A 141 17.09 -51.89 -7.20
N THR A 142 17.73 -51.41 -6.14
CA THR A 142 17.12 -51.43 -4.79
C THR A 142 15.94 -50.47 -4.79
N PRO A 143 14.73 -50.86 -4.32
CA PRO A 143 13.58 -49.96 -4.27
C PRO A 143 13.92 -48.71 -3.44
N PRO A 144 13.90 -47.50 -4.02
CA PRO A 144 14.08 -46.29 -3.25
C PRO A 144 12.82 -46.09 -2.42
N GLU A 145 13.02 -46.08 -1.10
CA GLU A 145 12.14 -45.41 -0.14
C GLU A 145 11.75 -44.03 -0.71
N PRO A 146 10.47 -43.62 -0.64
CA PRO A 146 10.02 -42.35 -1.23
C PRO A 146 10.80 -41.18 -0.64
N GLN A 147 11.88 -40.80 -1.33
CA GLN A 147 12.53 -39.53 -1.10
C GLN A 147 11.53 -38.49 -1.59
N GLU A 148 10.86 -37.83 -0.65
CA GLU A 148 10.15 -36.58 -0.90
C GLU A 148 11.07 -35.70 -1.73
N VAL A 149 10.71 -35.52 -3.00
CA VAL A 149 11.40 -34.61 -3.91
C VAL A 149 11.25 -33.23 -3.30
N GLN A 150 12.27 -32.79 -2.56
CA GLN A 150 12.40 -31.43 -2.07
C GLN A 150 12.60 -30.54 -3.29
N THR A 151 11.48 -30.15 -3.92
CA THR A 151 11.48 -29.08 -4.92
C THR A 151 12.11 -27.84 -4.28
N PRO A 152 13.06 -27.17 -4.96
CA PRO A 152 13.71 -25.98 -4.44
C PRO A 152 12.66 -24.96 -3.97
N GLU A 153 12.78 -24.50 -2.73
CA GLU A 153 11.87 -23.50 -2.19
C GLU A 153 12.04 -22.19 -2.97
N GLU A 154 11.08 -21.87 -3.86
CA GLU A 154 11.08 -20.63 -4.63
C GLU A 154 10.72 -19.48 -3.69
N ILE A 155 11.72 -18.65 -3.36
CA ILE A 155 11.60 -17.48 -2.49
C ILE A 155 11.72 -16.22 -3.34
N PHE A 156 10.83 -15.26 -3.09
CA PHE A 156 10.88 -13.95 -3.70
C PHE A 156 10.44 -12.88 -2.73
N TYR A 157 10.72 -11.63 -3.08
CA TYR A 157 10.52 -10.47 -2.24
C TYR A 157 9.60 -9.47 -2.90
N LEU A 158 8.70 -8.89 -2.12
CA LEU A 158 7.73 -7.90 -2.55
C LEU A 158 7.80 -6.65 -1.67
N SER A 159 7.37 -5.54 -2.24
CA SER A 159 7.34 -4.22 -1.61
C SER A 159 5.99 -3.97 -0.91
N THR A 160 5.55 -2.71 -0.87
CA THR A 160 4.27 -2.28 -0.30
C THR A 160 3.09 -2.95 -1.02
N PRO A 161 2.12 -3.52 -0.28
CA PRO A 161 0.88 -4.01 -0.86
C PRO A 161 0.02 -2.86 -1.40
N ASN A 162 -0.90 -3.20 -2.29
CA ASN A 162 -1.97 -2.32 -2.72
C ASN A 162 -2.97 -2.12 -1.56
N ALA A 163 -3.77 -1.05 -1.63
CA ALA A 163 -4.77 -0.73 -0.60
C ALA A 163 -5.90 -1.78 -0.48
N ASP A 164 -6.09 -2.61 -1.51
CA ASP A 164 -7.02 -3.75 -1.52
C ASP A 164 -6.46 -5.02 -0.85
N GLY A 165 -5.21 -4.97 -0.36
CA GLY A 165 -4.53 -6.12 0.24
C GLY A 165 -3.91 -7.09 -0.77
N SER A 166 -3.77 -6.69 -2.04
CA SER A 166 -3.05 -7.48 -3.06
C SER A 166 -1.60 -7.01 -3.24
N PHE A 167 -0.75 -7.83 -3.83
CA PHE A 167 0.60 -7.45 -4.28
C PHE A 167 0.73 -7.62 -5.79
N ASN A 168 1.44 -6.70 -6.44
CA ASN A 168 1.67 -6.77 -7.88
C ASN A 168 2.81 -7.75 -8.19
N VAL A 169 2.60 -8.69 -9.11
CA VAL A 169 3.65 -9.65 -9.50
C VAL A 169 4.85 -8.94 -10.12
N SER A 170 4.63 -7.82 -10.82
CA SER A 170 5.69 -7.03 -11.45
C SER A 170 6.68 -6.41 -10.46
N SER A 171 6.33 -6.26 -9.18
CA SER A 171 7.26 -5.80 -8.15
C SER A 171 8.01 -6.95 -7.47
N ALA A 172 7.76 -8.20 -7.84
CA ALA A 172 8.48 -9.35 -7.31
C ALA A 172 9.95 -9.29 -7.72
N GLN A 173 10.83 -9.56 -6.76
CA GLN A 173 12.27 -9.64 -6.97
C GLN A 173 12.77 -10.95 -6.37
N MET A 174 13.61 -11.69 -7.09
CA MET A 174 14.23 -12.91 -6.55
C MET A 174 15.22 -12.59 -5.43
N ASN A 175 15.86 -11.42 -5.51
CA ASN A 175 16.82 -10.95 -4.52
C ASN A 175 16.19 -9.87 -3.66
N TYR A 176 16.49 -9.92 -2.36
CA TYR A 176 16.11 -8.85 -1.44
C TYR A 176 16.80 -7.54 -1.83
N LYS A 177 16.01 -6.47 -1.90
CA LYS A 177 16.50 -5.11 -2.18
C LYS A 177 16.31 -4.22 -0.94
N PRO A 178 17.41 -3.77 -0.30
CA PRO A 178 17.35 -2.85 0.84
C PRO A 178 16.51 -1.60 0.51
N GLY A 179 15.63 -1.22 1.43
CA GLY A 179 14.77 -0.04 1.29
C GLY A 179 13.64 -0.16 0.25
N ALA A 180 13.43 -1.33 -0.36
CA ALA A 180 12.32 -1.57 -1.29
C ALA A 180 11.54 -2.86 -0.98
N SER A 181 12.23 -3.91 -0.55
CA SER A 181 11.62 -5.19 -0.15
C SER A 181 11.14 -5.13 1.31
N ILE A 182 9.87 -5.49 1.54
CA ILE A 182 9.26 -5.56 2.88
C ILE A 182 8.87 -6.99 3.21
N TYR A 183 8.32 -7.70 2.23
CA TYR A 183 7.75 -9.02 2.40
C TYR A 183 8.63 -10.09 1.76
N ARG A 184 8.74 -11.22 2.46
CA ARG A 184 9.32 -12.46 1.94
C ARG A 184 8.17 -13.42 1.64
N PHE A 185 8.12 -13.86 0.40
CA PHE A 185 7.20 -14.89 -0.07
C PHE A 185 7.94 -16.20 -0.26
N LYS A 186 7.29 -17.30 0.13
CA LYS A 186 7.71 -18.67 -0.11
C LYS A 186 6.60 -19.35 -0.88
N LYS A 187 6.87 -19.72 -2.12
CA LYS A 187 5.90 -20.38 -2.99
C LYS A 187 5.68 -21.81 -2.49
N THR A 188 4.42 -22.17 -2.25
CA THR A 188 4.03 -23.51 -1.79
C THR A 188 3.35 -24.31 -2.90
N ALA A 189 2.74 -23.64 -3.87
CA ALA A 189 2.20 -24.22 -5.10
C ALA A 189 2.29 -23.19 -6.24
N PRO A 190 2.04 -23.55 -7.52
CA PRO A 190 2.17 -22.62 -8.64
C PRO A 190 1.44 -21.28 -8.44
N ASN A 191 0.24 -21.34 -7.86
CA ASN A 191 -0.60 -20.17 -7.59
C ASN A 191 -0.78 -19.91 -6.09
N LEU A 192 0.02 -20.51 -5.21
CA LEU A 192 -0.11 -20.34 -3.76
C LEU A 192 1.25 -20.02 -3.15
N ALA A 193 1.27 -19.02 -2.27
CA ALA A 193 2.47 -18.66 -1.53
C ALA A 193 2.12 -18.31 -0.08
N MET A 194 3.04 -18.66 0.81
CA MET A 194 3.05 -18.14 2.17
C MET A 194 3.91 -16.89 2.22
N PHE A 195 3.51 -15.91 3.02
CA PHE A 195 4.25 -14.66 3.14
C PHE A 195 4.39 -14.19 4.57
N LYS A 196 5.48 -13.48 4.84
CA LYS A 196 5.73 -12.81 6.12
C LYS A 196 6.54 -11.54 5.91
N ILE A 197 6.54 -10.66 6.91
CA ILE A 197 7.45 -9.52 6.91
C ILE A 197 8.89 -10.03 7.04
N ASP A 198 9.79 -9.54 6.19
CA ASP A 198 11.20 -9.88 6.28
C ASP A 198 11.82 -9.26 7.54
N GLU A 199 12.63 -10.04 8.25
CA GLU A 199 13.15 -9.68 9.58
C GLU A 199 14.37 -8.74 9.53
N ARG A 200 14.86 -8.40 8.32
CA ARG A 200 15.96 -7.46 8.13
C ARG A 200 15.57 -6.04 8.55
N GLU A 201 16.55 -5.30 9.04
CA GLU A 201 16.33 -3.96 9.62
C GLU A 201 15.67 -2.98 8.65
N ASP A 202 16.10 -2.93 7.38
CA ASP A 202 15.52 -2.00 6.41
C ASP A 202 14.06 -2.32 6.10
N ALA A 203 13.70 -3.60 6.01
CA ALA A 203 12.33 -4.06 5.76
C ALA A 203 11.42 -3.71 6.95
N VAL A 204 11.87 -4.03 8.17
CA VAL A 204 11.17 -3.69 9.41
C VAL A 204 10.97 -2.18 9.55
N LYS A 205 12.02 -1.40 9.30
CA LYS A 205 11.96 0.06 9.37
C LYS A 205 10.96 0.63 8.37
N LEU A 206 10.96 0.14 7.13
CA LEU A 206 10.03 0.58 6.10
C LEU A 206 8.59 0.17 6.44
N ALA A 207 8.39 -1.05 6.94
CA ALA A 207 7.08 -1.55 7.38
C ALA A 207 6.48 -0.66 8.48
N LEU A 208 7.29 -0.29 9.49
CA LEU A 208 6.85 0.53 10.61
C LEU A 208 6.65 2.02 10.25
N GLN A 209 7.45 2.55 9.30
CA GLN A 209 7.36 3.96 8.90
C GLN A 209 5.98 4.33 8.35
N TYR A 210 5.33 3.41 7.65
CA TYR A 210 3.99 3.57 7.08
C TYR A 210 3.14 2.34 7.39
N SER A 211 2.92 2.02 8.68
CA SER A 211 2.20 0.81 9.09
C SER A 211 0.78 0.72 8.52
N ASP A 212 0.11 1.86 8.38
CA ASP A 212 -1.21 2.01 7.77
C ASP A 212 -1.28 1.52 6.32
N LYS A 213 -0.17 1.65 5.57
CA LYS A 213 -0.07 1.24 4.16
C LYS A 213 0.67 -0.07 3.97
N ASN A 214 1.67 -0.31 4.80
CA ASN A 214 2.58 -1.42 4.63
C ASN A 214 2.12 -2.66 5.38
N ILE A 215 1.45 -2.53 6.52
CA ILE A 215 1.10 -3.65 7.41
C ILE A 215 -0.42 -3.89 7.41
N ASP A 216 -1.22 -2.87 7.75
CA ASP A 216 -2.67 -3.00 7.98
C ASP A 216 -3.47 -3.67 6.82
N PRO A 217 -3.12 -3.47 5.53
CA PRO A 217 -3.86 -4.11 4.44
C PRO A 217 -3.76 -5.64 4.44
N VAL A 218 -2.63 -6.20 4.88
CA VAL A 218 -2.27 -7.62 4.68
C VAL A 218 -1.89 -8.37 5.95
N CYS A 219 -1.74 -7.66 7.07
CA CYS A 219 -1.39 -8.23 8.36
C CYS A 219 -2.46 -7.95 9.42
N GLU A 220 -2.51 -8.81 10.42
CA GLU A 220 -3.35 -8.68 11.61
C GLU A 220 -2.46 -8.54 12.86
N PRO A 221 -2.62 -7.46 13.64
CA PRO A 221 -1.80 -7.25 14.83
C PRO A 221 -2.22 -8.16 15.98
N VAL A 222 -1.25 -8.86 16.58
CA VAL A 222 -1.46 -9.71 17.76
C VAL A 222 -1.43 -8.88 19.06
N ASN A 223 -0.77 -7.72 19.02
CA ASN A 223 -0.71 -6.76 20.11
C ASN A 223 -1.02 -5.33 19.63
N ALA A 224 -1.33 -4.44 20.57
CA ALA A 224 -1.59 -3.04 20.25
C ALA A 224 -0.34 -2.38 19.63
N TYR A 225 -0.56 -1.60 18.57
CA TYR A 225 0.51 -0.85 17.92
C TYR A 225 1.16 0.13 18.91
N SER A 226 2.47 -0.02 19.09
CA SER A 226 3.30 0.92 19.85
C SER A 226 4.04 1.84 18.89
N ARG A 227 3.87 3.15 19.04
CA ARG A 227 4.64 4.15 18.28
C ARG A 227 6.16 4.08 18.51
N ASN A 228 6.57 3.42 19.60
CA ASN A 228 7.98 3.23 19.94
C ASN A 228 8.49 1.83 19.56
N ALA A 229 7.67 0.99 18.91
CA ALA A 229 8.09 -0.31 18.43
C ALA A 229 9.27 -0.13 17.47
N LYS A 230 10.34 -0.89 17.71
CA LYS A 230 11.53 -0.90 16.85
C LYS A 230 11.56 -2.13 15.96
N LYS A 231 10.74 -3.14 16.28
CA LYS A 231 10.67 -4.40 15.58
C LYS A 231 9.22 -4.78 15.30
N VAL A 232 9.03 -5.44 14.17
CA VAL A 232 7.82 -6.18 13.85
C VAL A 232 8.25 -7.59 13.47
N LYS A 233 7.62 -8.59 14.08
CA LYS A 233 7.92 -10.00 13.83
C LYS A 233 6.65 -10.75 13.50
N THR A 234 6.79 -11.75 12.65
CA THR A 234 5.74 -12.74 12.41
C THR A 234 6.01 -13.91 13.37
N PRO A 235 5.12 -14.20 14.34
CA PRO A 235 5.32 -15.32 15.25
C PRO A 235 5.27 -16.65 14.49
N THR A 236 5.79 -17.72 15.08
CA THR A 236 5.75 -19.06 14.47
C THR A 236 4.31 -19.47 14.15
N GLY A 237 4.06 -19.86 12.89
CA GLY A 237 2.70 -20.17 12.40
C GLY A 237 1.82 -18.95 12.14
N GLY A 238 2.40 -17.74 12.20
CA GLY A 238 1.75 -16.48 11.89
C GLY A 238 1.87 -16.04 10.42
N ASP A 239 2.47 -16.86 9.56
CA ASP A 239 2.62 -16.54 8.14
C ASP A 239 1.24 -16.36 7.47
N GLY A 240 1.15 -15.38 6.58
CA GLY A 240 -0.02 -15.16 5.75
C GLY A 240 -0.03 -16.08 4.53
N GLN A 241 -1.17 -16.17 3.87
CA GLN A 241 -1.33 -16.90 2.60
C GLN A 241 -1.84 -15.97 1.50
N ALA A 242 -1.29 -16.14 0.31
CA ALA A 242 -1.70 -15.42 -0.88
C ALA A 242 -1.89 -16.38 -2.06
N THR A 243 -2.89 -16.10 -2.88
CA THR A 243 -3.17 -16.83 -4.11
C THR A 243 -2.89 -15.93 -5.30
N LEU A 244 -2.22 -16.47 -6.32
CA LEU A 244 -1.99 -15.77 -7.58
C LEU A 244 -3.30 -15.79 -8.39
N LEU A 245 -3.88 -14.61 -8.61
CA LEU A 245 -5.04 -14.40 -9.45
C LEU A 245 -4.71 -13.30 -10.46
N ASP A 246 -4.85 -13.65 -11.74
CA ASP A 246 -4.37 -12.84 -12.87
C ASP A 246 -2.86 -12.52 -12.70
N ASP A 247 -2.52 -11.26 -12.47
CA ASP A 247 -1.15 -10.76 -12.27
C ASP A 247 -0.92 -10.18 -10.85
N LYS A 248 -1.70 -10.65 -9.88
CA LYS A 248 -1.62 -10.18 -8.50
C LYS A 248 -1.64 -11.33 -7.49
N TRP A 249 -0.80 -11.22 -6.48
CA TRP A 249 -0.89 -12.05 -5.28
C TRP A 249 -1.97 -11.47 -4.37
N VAL A 250 -3.13 -12.10 -4.33
CA VAL A 250 -4.26 -11.70 -3.49
C VAL A 250 -4.15 -12.40 -2.14
N VAL A 251 -4.13 -11.64 -1.05
CA VAL A 251 -4.06 -12.20 0.30
C VAL A 251 -5.37 -12.90 0.64
N THR A 252 -5.29 -14.20 0.87
CA THR A 252 -6.41 -15.04 1.31
C THR A 252 -6.43 -15.18 2.83
N GLN A 253 -5.26 -15.13 3.47
CA GLN A 253 -5.10 -15.13 4.92
C GLN A 253 -4.07 -14.08 5.34
N LYS A 254 -4.46 -13.15 6.20
CA LYS A 254 -3.54 -12.12 6.72
C LYS A 254 -2.47 -12.74 7.60
N ALA A 255 -1.24 -12.22 7.50
CA ALA A 255 -0.14 -12.62 8.38
C ALA A 255 -0.32 -12.00 9.77
N LYS A 256 -0.04 -12.74 10.83
CA LYS A 256 -0.07 -12.24 12.21
C LYS A 256 1.24 -11.51 12.50
N VAL A 257 1.15 -10.34 13.13
CA VAL A 257 2.35 -9.55 13.47
C VAL A 257 2.37 -9.14 14.94
N PHE A 258 3.57 -9.18 15.52
CA PHE A 258 3.84 -8.75 16.88
C PHE A 258 4.82 -7.58 16.87
N TYR A 259 4.44 -6.47 17.50
CA TYR A 259 5.25 -5.27 17.65
C TYR A 259 6.11 -5.36 18.92
N GLU A 260 7.42 -5.13 18.80
CA GLU A 260 8.40 -5.14 19.90
C GLU A 260 9.19 -3.83 19.96
#